data_AF-A0A6M3JIY0-F1
#
_entry.id   AF-A0A6M3JIY0-F1
#
_cell.length_a   1.000
_cell.length_b   1.000
_cell.length_c   1.000
_cell.angle_alpha   90.00
_cell.angle_beta   90.00
_cell.angle_gamma   90.00
#
_symmetry.space_group_name_H-M   'P 1'
#
loop_
_entity.id
_entity.type
_entity.pdbx_description
1 polymer ?
#
loop_
_entity_poly.entity_id
_entity_poly.type
_entity_poly.pdbx_seq_one_letter_code
_entity_poly.pdbx_strand_id
1 'polypeptide(L)'
;MNEIIKIDFANIVPLDFFTTNGVETFLASAKPRIEAFTADATTKEGVRAIKDAVKEIIHVRDLFQTMKVETNRKLKEQPKLVDKNGKILYDTLEEWKVMIRADLTAIEQIEKDKALAEELELQRIEAERIAGLEAREAEMKAKEEEYARKEREEQIRKESAELAKREAAEALKASENARIAAEAKAKADAEQAVRNTDAAIQKVKDEAARVENKRIAKAKADQEEADKKRRSEELSRFLRAENIASTIATEDVDSDDAVTAFRHRHLVAKQAMETARQANVEHRRKVNNEVLEDLLLVGILEIDAKKIIASLVNGNIRHTRIAY
;
A
#
# COMPACT_ATOMS: atom_id res chain seq x y z
N MET A 1 -134.80 25.99 4.63
CA MET A 1 -134.47 25.36 5.92
C MET A 1 -133.79 26.42 6.75
N ASN A 2 -134.26 26.68 7.97
CA ASN A 2 -133.55 27.56 8.91
C ASN A 2 -132.55 26.67 9.64
N GLU A 3 -131.31 26.64 9.17
CA GLU A 3 -130.21 26.00 9.91
C GLU A 3 -129.92 26.81 11.17
N ILE A 4 -130.26 26.26 12.32
CA ILE A 4 -130.03 26.89 13.63
C ILE A 4 -128.57 26.67 14.06
N ILE A 5 -127.95 25.59 13.62
CA ILE A 5 -126.65 25.09 14.07
C ILE A 5 -125.77 24.71 12.87
N LYS A 6 -125.22 25.73 12.22
CA LYS A 6 -124.11 25.56 11.27
C LYS A 6 -122.84 25.12 11.99
N ILE A 7 -122.30 23.96 11.59
CA ILE A 7 -120.96 23.51 11.96
C ILE A 7 -120.17 23.21 10.69
N ASP A 8 -119.05 23.90 10.53
CA ASP A 8 -118.06 23.55 9.52
C ASP A 8 -117.13 22.47 10.11
N PHE A 9 -117.51 21.20 9.95
CA PHE A 9 -116.71 20.07 10.40
C PHE A 9 -115.43 19.85 9.57
N ALA A 10 -115.28 20.47 8.40
CA ALA A 10 -114.13 20.24 7.53
C ALA A 10 -112.82 20.83 8.10
N ASN A 11 -112.94 21.86 8.93
CA ASN A 11 -111.81 22.60 9.51
C ASN A 11 -111.58 22.33 11.01
N ILE A 12 -112.30 21.36 11.61
CA ILE A 12 -112.16 21.02 13.03
C ILE A 12 -111.14 19.89 13.19
N VAL A 13 -110.04 20.16 13.89
CA VAL A 13 -109.15 19.10 14.41
C VAL A 13 -109.84 18.46 15.64
N PRO A 14 -110.27 17.19 15.59
CA PRO A 14 -111.14 16.64 16.64
C PRO A 14 -110.47 16.55 18.01
N LEU A 15 -109.15 16.31 18.05
CA LEU A 15 -108.40 16.27 19.30
C LEU A 15 -108.45 17.63 20.00
N ASP A 16 -107.95 18.66 19.32
CA ASP A 16 -107.87 20.03 19.84
C ASP A 16 -109.24 20.58 20.22
N PHE A 17 -110.29 20.24 19.47
CA PHE A 17 -111.66 20.61 19.78
C PHE A 17 -112.13 20.10 21.16
N PHE A 18 -111.75 18.88 21.54
CA PHE A 18 -112.12 18.25 22.82
C PHE A 18 -111.14 18.52 23.97
N THR A 19 -109.91 18.96 23.69
CA THR A 19 -108.87 19.21 24.72
C THR A 19 -108.65 20.70 25.03
N THR A 20 -109.20 21.59 24.22
CA THR A 20 -109.15 23.05 24.40
C THR A 20 -110.56 23.64 24.57
N ASN A 21 -110.72 24.96 24.50
CA ASN A 21 -111.99 25.66 24.64
C ASN A 21 -112.92 25.50 23.40
N GLY A 22 -112.68 24.53 22.52
CA GLY A 22 -113.46 24.30 21.29
C GLY A 22 -114.93 23.99 21.56
N VAL A 23 -115.21 23.10 22.52
CA VAL A 23 -116.57 22.78 22.97
C VAL A 23 -117.29 24.02 23.51
N GLU A 24 -116.63 24.80 24.38
CA GLU A 24 -117.20 26.00 24.99
C GLU A 24 -117.50 27.08 23.96
N THR A 25 -116.55 27.31 23.03
CA THR A 25 -116.69 28.27 21.92
C THR A 25 -117.85 27.89 21.00
N PHE A 26 -117.98 26.61 20.66
CA PHE A 26 -119.10 26.11 19.86
C PHE A 26 -120.44 26.35 20.59
N LEU A 27 -120.56 25.93 21.85
CA LEU A 27 -121.78 26.10 22.64
C LEU A 27 -122.17 27.58 22.82
N ALA A 28 -121.19 28.46 23.06
CA ALA A 28 -121.40 29.90 23.16
C ALA A 28 -121.91 30.51 21.83
N SER A 29 -121.48 29.98 20.68
CA SER A 29 -121.96 30.42 19.36
C SER A 29 -123.36 29.90 19.00
N ALA A 30 -123.71 28.69 19.45
CA ALA A 30 -124.96 28.02 19.12
C ALA A 30 -126.12 28.45 20.04
N LYS A 31 -125.85 28.62 21.34
CA LYS A 31 -126.87 28.91 22.36
C LYS A 31 -127.74 30.13 22.02
N PRO A 32 -127.22 31.31 21.65
CA PRO A 32 -128.05 32.47 21.30
C PRO A 32 -128.97 32.23 20.09
N ARG A 33 -128.57 31.37 19.14
CA ARG A 33 -129.37 31.03 17.95
C ARG A 33 -130.54 30.10 18.30
N ILE A 34 -130.32 29.20 19.25
CA ILE A 34 -131.37 28.32 19.80
C ILE A 34 -132.35 29.15 20.65
N GLU A 35 -131.84 30.06 21.50
CA GLU A 35 -132.68 30.95 22.32
C GLU A 35 -133.50 31.94 21.48
N ALA A 36 -132.99 32.38 20.33
CA ALA A 36 -133.70 33.23 19.38
C ALA A 36 -134.67 32.47 18.44
N PHE A 37 -134.66 31.13 18.43
CA PHE A 37 -135.53 30.35 17.56
C PHE A 37 -136.98 30.37 18.03
N THR A 38 -137.84 31.01 17.23
CA THR A 38 -139.30 31.04 17.46
C THR A 38 -140.03 30.46 16.26
N ALA A 39 -141.05 29.64 16.53
CA ALA A 39 -141.88 28.99 15.52
C ALA A 39 -143.29 28.74 16.08
N ASP A 40 -144.32 29.01 15.29
CA ASP A 40 -145.71 28.89 15.73
C ASP A 40 -146.18 27.42 15.75
N ALA A 41 -146.22 26.84 16.95
CA ALA A 41 -146.67 25.48 17.19
C ALA A 41 -148.16 25.23 16.88
N THR A 42 -148.97 26.25 16.62
CA THR A 42 -150.37 26.11 16.18
C THR A 42 -150.48 25.85 14.67
N THR A 43 -149.43 26.13 13.90
CA THR A 43 -149.40 25.94 12.44
C THR A 43 -148.68 24.66 12.02
N LYS A 44 -149.10 24.06 10.90
CA LYS A 44 -148.42 22.90 10.31
C LYS A 44 -146.96 23.20 9.93
N GLU A 45 -146.68 24.45 9.54
CA GLU A 45 -145.35 24.90 9.12
C GLU A 45 -144.42 25.15 10.30
N GLY A 46 -144.89 25.81 11.37
CA GLY A 46 -144.12 25.98 12.60
C GLY A 46 -143.84 24.66 13.32
N VAL A 47 -144.80 23.73 13.38
CA VAL A 47 -144.56 22.36 13.88
C VAL A 47 -143.52 21.61 13.04
N ARG A 48 -143.48 21.84 11.72
CA ARG A 48 -142.43 21.28 10.85
C ARG A 48 -141.07 21.91 11.15
N ALA A 49 -140.99 23.24 11.27
CA ALA A 49 -139.75 23.95 11.62
C ALA A 49 -139.17 23.46 12.96
N ILE A 50 -140.00 23.28 13.99
CA ILE A 50 -139.58 22.72 15.29
C ILE A 50 -139.04 21.29 15.12
N LYS A 51 -139.69 20.44 14.32
CA LYS A 51 -139.21 19.07 14.08
C LYS A 51 -137.87 19.05 13.33
N ASP A 52 -137.68 19.93 12.37
CA ASP A 52 -136.44 19.99 11.59
C ASP A 52 -135.28 20.58 12.43
N ALA A 53 -135.55 21.58 13.27
CA ALA A 53 -134.64 22.09 14.30
C ALA A 53 -134.16 21.00 15.28
N VAL A 54 -135.08 20.18 15.80
CA VAL A 54 -134.75 19.07 16.71
C VAL A 54 -133.92 17.99 16.01
N LYS A 55 -134.18 17.68 14.72
CA LYS A 55 -133.33 16.77 13.94
C LYS A 55 -131.91 17.30 13.76
N GLU A 56 -131.75 18.60 13.51
CA GLU A 56 -130.44 19.25 13.37
C GLU A 56 -129.62 19.12 14.66
N ILE A 57 -130.24 19.41 15.82
CA ILE A 57 -129.63 19.22 17.15
C ILE A 57 -129.22 17.74 17.39
N ILE A 58 -130.09 16.80 17.04
CA ILE A 58 -129.82 15.35 17.17
C ILE A 58 -128.65 14.93 16.27
N HIS A 59 -128.63 15.39 15.02
CA HIS A 59 -127.56 15.08 14.07
C HIS A 59 -126.21 15.59 14.57
N VAL A 60 -126.16 16.85 15.01
CA VAL A 60 -124.97 17.48 15.61
C VAL A 60 -124.46 16.70 16.83
N ARG A 61 -125.36 16.30 17.74
CA ARG A 61 -125.02 15.46 18.91
C ARG A 61 -124.37 14.14 18.49
N ASP A 62 -124.94 13.46 17.50
CA ASP A 62 -124.48 12.13 17.07
C ASP A 62 -123.15 12.21 16.33
N LEU A 63 -122.90 13.29 15.59
CA LEU A 63 -121.58 13.61 15.03
C LEU A 63 -120.53 13.83 16.13
N PHE A 64 -120.81 14.66 17.14
CA PHE A 64 -119.88 14.85 18.27
C PHE A 64 -119.59 13.56 19.03
N GLN A 65 -120.60 12.71 19.26
CA GLN A 65 -120.41 11.41 19.90
C GLN A 65 -119.53 10.48 19.04
N THR A 66 -119.72 10.48 17.72
CA THR A 66 -118.88 9.71 16.78
C THR A 66 -117.43 10.19 16.78
N MET A 67 -117.21 11.51 16.64
CA MET A 67 -115.87 12.12 16.70
C MET A 67 -115.17 11.84 18.03
N LYS A 68 -115.91 11.90 19.16
CA LYS A 68 -115.37 11.58 20.49
C LYS A 68 -114.91 10.13 20.58
N VAL A 69 -115.70 9.17 20.08
CA VAL A 69 -115.32 7.74 20.10
C VAL A 69 -114.09 7.51 19.23
N GLU A 70 -114.04 8.09 18.03
CA GLU A 70 -112.89 7.91 17.13
C GLU A 70 -111.61 8.57 17.67
N THR A 71 -111.70 9.78 18.22
CA THR A 71 -110.57 10.48 18.85
C THR A 71 -110.01 9.66 20.02
N ASN A 72 -110.88 9.14 20.89
CA ASN A 72 -110.46 8.27 22.00
C ASN A 72 -109.86 6.94 21.52
N ARG A 73 -110.29 6.38 20.39
CA ARG A 73 -109.64 5.21 19.78
C ARG A 73 -108.22 5.54 19.33
N LYS A 74 -108.06 6.61 18.53
CA LYS A 74 -106.75 7.08 18.02
C LYS A 74 -105.77 7.38 19.16
N LEU A 75 -106.22 8.07 20.22
CA LEU A 75 -105.41 8.34 21.42
C LEU A 75 -104.96 7.07 22.16
N LYS A 76 -105.79 6.01 22.20
CA LYS A 76 -105.42 4.72 22.81
C LYS A 76 -104.48 3.88 21.93
N GLU A 77 -104.45 4.14 20.62
CA GLU A 77 -103.56 3.49 19.67
C GLU A 77 -102.19 4.18 19.59
N GLN A 78 -102.13 5.50 19.80
CA GLN A 78 -100.88 6.28 19.72
C GLN A 78 -99.74 5.73 20.59
N PRO A 79 -99.90 5.40 21.90
CA PRO A 79 -98.82 4.82 22.70
C PRO A 79 -98.24 3.54 22.08
N LYS A 80 -99.09 2.63 21.58
CA LYS A 80 -98.65 1.39 20.93
C LYS A 80 -97.86 1.64 19.64
N LEU A 81 -98.22 2.69 18.89
CA LEU A 81 -97.49 3.10 17.69
C LEU A 81 -96.14 3.74 18.06
N VAL A 82 -96.09 4.55 19.13
CA VAL A 82 -94.85 5.13 19.67
C VAL A 82 -93.91 4.03 20.13
N ASP A 83 -94.38 3.08 20.95
CA ASP A 83 -93.58 1.95 21.44
C ASP A 83 -93.04 1.09 20.28
N LYS A 84 -93.91 0.74 19.32
CA LYS A 84 -93.53 -0.07 18.15
C LYS A 84 -92.49 0.64 17.29
N ASN A 85 -92.74 1.91 16.92
CA ASN A 85 -91.85 2.66 16.03
C ASN A 85 -90.56 3.06 16.73
N GLY A 86 -90.60 3.37 18.02
CA GLY A 86 -89.44 3.62 18.87
C GLY A 86 -88.53 2.40 18.98
N LYS A 87 -89.12 1.20 19.14
CA LYS A 87 -88.36 -0.06 19.10
C LYS A 87 -87.73 -0.28 17.72
N ILE A 88 -88.48 -0.15 16.62
CA ILE A 88 -87.96 -0.32 15.27
C ILE A 88 -86.76 0.63 15.03
N LEU A 89 -86.91 1.90 15.41
CA LEU A 89 -85.83 2.89 15.30
C LEU A 89 -84.60 2.48 16.12
N TYR A 90 -84.79 2.07 17.37
CA TYR A 90 -83.68 1.67 18.25
C TYR A 90 -82.94 0.43 17.72
N ASP A 91 -83.68 -0.63 17.36
CA ASP A 91 -83.12 -1.88 16.85
C ASP A 91 -82.31 -1.64 15.56
N THR A 92 -82.83 -0.84 14.62
CA THR A 92 -82.13 -0.46 13.39
C THR A 92 -80.88 0.41 13.64
N LEU A 93 -80.91 1.34 14.61
CA LEU A 93 -79.75 2.16 14.94
C LEU A 93 -78.63 1.33 15.60
N GLU A 94 -78.96 0.35 16.43
CA GLU A 94 -77.98 -0.55 17.02
C GLU A 94 -77.38 -1.51 15.97
N GLU A 95 -78.19 -1.99 15.02
CA GLU A 95 -77.71 -2.76 13.86
C GLU A 95 -76.70 -1.96 13.02
N TRP A 96 -77.05 -0.71 12.64
CA TRP A 96 -76.13 0.16 11.88
C TRP A 96 -74.84 0.48 12.63
N LYS A 97 -74.92 0.69 13.95
CA LYS A 97 -73.76 0.90 14.82
C LYS A 97 -72.84 -0.33 14.85
N VAL A 98 -73.38 -1.54 14.85
CA VAL A 98 -72.59 -2.78 14.77
C VAL A 98 -71.93 -2.90 13.39
N MET A 99 -72.66 -2.65 12.30
CA MET A 99 -72.12 -2.68 10.93
C MET A 99 -70.96 -1.70 10.75
N ILE A 100 -71.16 -0.42 11.05
CA ILE A 100 -70.14 0.63 10.91
C ILE A 100 -68.89 0.31 11.75
N ARG A 101 -69.08 -0.27 12.94
CA ARG A 101 -67.96 -0.68 13.80
C ARG A 101 -67.21 -1.89 13.24
N ALA A 102 -67.89 -2.84 12.60
CA ALA A 102 -67.25 -3.97 11.94
C ALA A 102 -66.41 -3.49 10.73
N ASP A 103 -66.95 -2.60 9.92
CA ASP A 103 -66.24 -1.99 8.78
C ASP A 103 -65.00 -1.21 9.24
N LEU A 104 -65.12 -0.39 10.28
CA LEU A 104 -63.99 0.32 10.90
C LEU A 104 -62.91 -0.66 11.39
N THR A 105 -63.32 -1.73 12.08
CA THR A 105 -62.38 -2.76 12.60
C THR A 105 -61.63 -3.45 11.46
N ALA A 106 -62.32 -3.74 10.34
CA ALA A 106 -61.70 -4.33 9.16
C ALA A 106 -60.69 -3.39 8.50
N ILE A 107 -61.02 -2.09 8.39
CA ILE A 107 -60.10 -1.07 7.87
C ILE A 107 -58.87 -0.94 8.77
N GLU A 108 -59.04 -0.79 10.10
CA GLU A 108 -57.92 -0.71 11.05
C GLU A 108 -56.99 -1.94 10.99
N GLN A 109 -57.53 -3.13 10.73
CA GLN A 109 -56.72 -4.34 10.58
C GLN A 109 -55.94 -4.34 9.27
N ILE A 110 -56.58 -3.99 8.14
CA ILE A 110 -55.89 -3.80 6.85
C ILE A 110 -54.79 -2.72 6.96
N GLU A 111 -55.07 -1.67 7.75
CA GLU A 111 -54.16 -0.64 8.29
C GLU A 111 -52.82 -1.24 8.78
N LYS A 112 -52.96 -2.05 9.83
CA LYS A 112 -51.87 -2.71 10.55
C LYS A 112 -51.14 -3.74 9.70
N ASP A 113 -51.88 -4.54 8.93
CA ASP A 113 -51.31 -5.59 8.08
C ASP A 113 -50.44 -4.99 6.97
N LYS A 114 -50.85 -3.85 6.39
CA LYS A 114 -50.04 -3.08 5.43
C LYS A 114 -48.79 -2.50 6.07
N ALA A 115 -48.91 -1.87 7.24
CA ALA A 115 -47.76 -1.30 7.95
C ALA A 115 -46.72 -2.38 8.31
N LEU A 116 -47.17 -3.55 8.77
CA LEU A 116 -46.31 -4.70 9.05
C LEU A 116 -45.64 -5.24 7.77
N ALA A 117 -46.38 -5.33 6.66
CA ALA A 117 -45.83 -5.76 5.38
C ALA A 117 -44.77 -4.78 4.83
N GLU A 118 -45.00 -3.47 4.97
CA GLU A 118 -44.04 -2.42 4.59
C GLU A 118 -42.78 -2.47 5.48
N GLU A 119 -42.93 -2.67 6.80
CA GLU A 119 -41.79 -2.83 7.71
C GLU A 119 -40.94 -4.07 7.34
N LEU A 120 -41.58 -5.21 7.06
CA LEU A 120 -40.89 -6.43 6.65
C LEU A 120 -40.19 -6.29 5.28
N GLU A 121 -40.78 -5.55 4.34
CA GLU A 121 -40.16 -5.27 3.04
C GLU A 121 -38.93 -4.36 3.20
N LEU A 122 -39.02 -3.32 4.04
CA LEU A 122 -37.89 -2.45 4.38
C LEU A 122 -36.76 -3.22 5.06
N GLN A 123 -37.08 -4.12 5.99
CA GLN A 123 -36.10 -5.02 6.62
C GLN A 123 -35.43 -5.94 5.58
N ARG A 124 -36.18 -6.46 4.59
CA ARG A 124 -35.60 -7.28 3.52
C ARG A 124 -34.65 -6.48 2.63
N ILE A 125 -35.06 -5.26 2.22
CA ILE A 125 -34.24 -4.36 1.40
C ILE A 125 -32.94 -3.99 2.12
N GLU A 126 -33.00 -3.68 3.42
CA GLU A 126 -31.81 -3.35 4.20
C GLU A 126 -30.89 -4.57 4.40
N ALA A 127 -31.45 -5.75 4.64
CA ALA A 127 -30.66 -6.99 4.71
C ALA A 127 -29.97 -7.32 3.37
N GLU A 128 -30.65 -7.14 2.24
CA GLU A 128 -30.08 -7.29 0.90
C GLU A 128 -28.98 -6.25 0.63
N ARG A 129 -29.18 -5.00 1.08
CA ARG A 129 -28.17 -3.92 0.99
C ARG A 129 -26.91 -4.25 1.80
N ILE A 130 -27.07 -4.76 3.02
CA ILE A 130 -25.95 -5.17 3.88
C ILE A 130 -25.20 -6.35 3.24
N ALA A 131 -25.90 -7.42 2.84
CA ALA A 131 -25.28 -8.57 2.19
C ALA A 131 -24.54 -8.17 0.89
N GLY A 132 -25.09 -7.22 0.12
CA GLY A 132 -24.45 -6.67 -1.07
C GLY A 132 -23.19 -5.83 -0.78
N LEU A 133 -23.08 -5.20 0.39
CA LEU A 133 -21.87 -4.52 0.85
C LEU A 133 -20.83 -5.52 1.34
N GLU A 134 -21.22 -6.51 2.15
CA GLU A 134 -20.33 -7.57 2.64
C GLU A 134 -19.72 -8.38 1.48
N ALA A 135 -20.51 -8.72 0.47
CA ALA A 135 -20.04 -9.41 -0.73
C ALA A 135 -18.99 -8.59 -1.50
N ARG A 136 -19.18 -7.27 -1.63
CA ARG A 136 -18.20 -6.36 -2.26
C ARG A 136 -16.93 -6.22 -1.44
N GLU A 137 -17.04 -6.15 -0.11
CA GLU A 137 -15.87 -6.10 0.78
C GLU A 137 -15.06 -7.41 0.71
N ALA A 138 -15.73 -8.57 0.67
CA ALA A 138 -15.09 -9.86 0.46
C ALA A 138 -14.40 -9.97 -0.91
N GLU A 139 -15.03 -9.47 -1.98
CA GLU A 139 -14.43 -9.43 -3.32
C GLU A 139 -13.17 -8.52 -3.36
N MET A 140 -13.20 -7.38 -2.67
CA MET A 140 -12.05 -6.48 -2.56
C MET A 140 -10.90 -7.14 -1.80
N LYS A 141 -11.17 -7.75 -0.63
CA LYS A 141 -10.14 -8.48 0.13
C LYS A 141 -9.54 -9.64 -0.66
N ALA A 142 -10.36 -10.42 -1.37
CA ALA A 142 -9.86 -11.51 -2.22
C ALA A 142 -8.94 -11.01 -3.34
N LYS A 143 -9.24 -9.85 -3.95
CA LYS A 143 -8.36 -9.21 -4.95
C LYS A 143 -7.06 -8.71 -4.32
N GLU A 144 -7.12 -8.07 -3.15
CA GLU A 144 -5.94 -7.61 -2.42
C GLU A 144 -5.02 -8.78 -2.04
N GLU A 145 -5.58 -9.89 -1.56
CA GLU A 145 -4.84 -11.13 -1.29
C GLU A 145 -4.21 -11.74 -2.57
N GLU A 146 -4.92 -11.70 -3.71
CA GLU A 146 -4.40 -12.16 -5.00
C GLU A 146 -3.22 -11.29 -5.48
N TYR A 147 -3.32 -9.96 -5.34
CA TYR A 147 -2.22 -9.04 -5.64
C TYR A 147 -1.02 -9.27 -4.71
N ALA A 148 -1.25 -9.35 -3.40
CA ALA A 148 -0.20 -9.62 -2.41
C ALA A 148 0.43 -11.01 -2.59
N ARG A 149 -0.30 -11.97 -3.16
CA ARG A 149 0.25 -13.28 -3.56
C ARG A 149 1.13 -13.15 -4.80
N LYS A 150 0.66 -12.49 -5.86
CA LYS A 150 1.45 -12.26 -7.09
C LYS A 150 2.74 -11.49 -6.81
N GLU A 151 2.69 -10.47 -5.95
CA GLU A 151 3.88 -9.72 -5.56
C GLU A 151 4.90 -10.59 -4.82
N ARG A 152 4.45 -11.42 -3.86
CA ARG A 152 5.32 -12.38 -3.17
C ARG A 152 5.92 -13.43 -4.12
N GLU A 153 5.13 -13.97 -5.04
CA GLU A 153 5.62 -14.90 -6.07
C GLU A 153 6.65 -14.22 -7.00
N GLU A 154 6.47 -12.94 -7.35
CA GLU A 154 7.44 -12.16 -8.13
C GLU A 154 8.72 -11.84 -7.34
N GLN A 155 8.62 -11.51 -6.05
CA GLN A 155 9.77 -11.30 -5.16
C GLN A 155 10.61 -12.58 -5.03
N ILE A 156 9.99 -13.72 -4.72
CA ILE A 156 10.66 -15.03 -4.66
C ILE A 156 11.33 -15.37 -6.01
N ARG A 157 10.68 -15.07 -7.14
CA ARG A 157 11.28 -15.24 -8.46
C ARG A 157 12.50 -14.33 -8.68
N LYS A 158 12.46 -13.07 -8.25
CA LYS A 158 13.60 -12.14 -8.35
C LYS A 158 14.76 -12.61 -7.47
N GLU A 159 14.50 -12.98 -6.23
CA GLU A 159 15.50 -13.47 -5.27
C GLU A 159 16.16 -14.77 -5.75
N SER A 160 15.37 -15.74 -6.21
CA SER A 160 15.92 -16.99 -6.77
C SER A 160 16.74 -16.77 -8.04
N ALA A 161 16.33 -15.84 -8.92
CA ALA A 161 17.12 -15.46 -10.08
C ALA A 161 18.41 -14.68 -9.72
N GLU A 162 18.42 -13.93 -8.62
CA GLU A 162 19.63 -13.28 -8.11
C GLU A 162 20.59 -14.28 -7.44
N LEU A 163 20.06 -15.19 -6.61
CA LEU A 163 20.83 -16.29 -6.01
C LEU A 163 21.50 -17.14 -7.09
N ALA A 164 20.75 -17.59 -8.11
CA ALA A 164 21.31 -18.34 -9.23
C ALA A 164 22.41 -17.57 -9.99
N LYS A 165 22.30 -16.24 -10.11
CA LYS A 165 23.36 -15.39 -10.68
C LYS A 165 24.59 -15.29 -9.78
N ARG A 166 24.41 -15.18 -8.46
CA ARG A 166 25.50 -15.15 -7.48
C ARG A 166 26.23 -16.49 -7.48
N GLU A 167 25.52 -17.61 -7.39
CA GLU A 167 26.07 -18.97 -7.47
C GLU A 167 26.80 -19.21 -8.80
N ALA A 168 26.25 -18.80 -9.93
CA ALA A 168 26.92 -18.91 -11.23
C ALA A 168 28.20 -18.04 -11.30
N ALA A 169 28.18 -16.84 -10.73
CA ALA A 169 29.35 -15.96 -10.67
C ALA A 169 30.42 -16.50 -9.71
N GLU A 170 30.04 -17.14 -8.60
CA GLU A 170 30.94 -17.83 -7.69
C GLU A 170 31.52 -19.10 -8.31
N ALA A 171 30.74 -19.89 -9.04
CA ALA A 171 31.22 -21.05 -9.80
C ALA A 171 32.22 -20.64 -10.89
N LEU A 172 31.98 -19.53 -11.60
CA LEU A 172 32.93 -18.94 -12.55
C LEU A 172 34.24 -18.53 -11.86
N LYS A 173 34.17 -17.80 -10.74
CA LYS A 173 35.35 -17.42 -9.94
C LYS A 173 36.10 -18.64 -9.40
N ALA A 174 35.39 -19.67 -8.93
CA ALA A 174 35.98 -20.90 -8.44
C ALA A 174 36.70 -21.67 -9.55
N SER A 175 36.10 -21.74 -10.75
CA SER A 175 36.71 -22.33 -11.95
C SER A 175 37.96 -21.56 -12.40
N GLU A 176 37.90 -20.22 -12.39
CA GLU A 176 39.05 -19.38 -12.73
C GLU A 176 40.19 -19.50 -11.72
N ASN A 177 39.87 -19.47 -10.42
CA ASN A 177 40.83 -19.72 -9.34
C ASN A 177 41.44 -21.12 -9.43
N ALA A 178 40.66 -22.15 -9.77
CA ALA A 178 41.15 -23.51 -9.98
C ALA A 178 42.09 -23.58 -11.20
N ARG A 179 41.79 -22.86 -12.28
CA ARG A 179 42.69 -22.74 -13.45
C ARG A 179 44.00 -22.04 -13.07
N ILE A 180 43.94 -20.91 -12.36
CA ILE A 180 45.12 -20.17 -11.89
C ILE A 180 45.97 -21.05 -10.96
N ALA A 181 45.35 -21.79 -10.04
CA ALA A 181 46.05 -22.72 -9.15
C ALA A 181 46.69 -23.90 -9.92
N ALA A 182 46.02 -24.44 -10.94
CA ALA A 182 46.58 -25.48 -11.81
C ALA A 182 47.77 -24.96 -12.65
N GLU A 183 47.67 -23.75 -13.19
CA GLU A 183 48.75 -23.09 -13.95
C GLU A 183 49.95 -22.77 -13.04
N ALA A 184 49.71 -22.22 -11.85
CA ALA A 184 50.74 -21.97 -10.85
C ALA A 184 51.44 -23.27 -10.40
N LYS A 185 50.68 -24.35 -10.21
CA LYS A 185 51.25 -25.67 -9.89
C LYS A 185 52.07 -26.22 -11.06
N ALA A 186 51.56 -26.18 -12.29
CA ALA A 186 52.29 -26.63 -13.48
C ALA A 186 53.60 -25.84 -13.67
N LYS A 187 53.59 -24.54 -13.39
CA LYS A 187 54.80 -23.70 -13.40
C LYS A 187 55.78 -24.08 -12.28
N ALA A 188 55.31 -24.33 -11.06
CA ALA A 188 56.15 -24.78 -9.95
C ALA A 188 56.76 -26.17 -10.22
N ASP A 189 55.99 -27.11 -10.77
CA ASP A 189 56.46 -28.43 -11.17
C ASP A 189 57.51 -28.32 -12.30
N ALA A 190 57.31 -27.41 -13.27
CA ALA A 190 58.29 -27.13 -14.32
C ALA A 190 59.57 -26.46 -13.79
N GLU A 191 59.47 -25.46 -12.90
CA GLU A 191 60.64 -24.85 -12.24
C GLU A 191 61.40 -25.88 -11.40
N GLN A 192 60.71 -26.78 -10.72
CA GLN A 192 61.34 -27.86 -9.96
C GLN A 192 62.01 -28.89 -10.89
N ALA A 193 61.41 -29.20 -12.04
CA ALA A 193 62.06 -30.03 -13.07
C ALA A 193 63.34 -29.38 -13.61
N VAL A 194 63.33 -28.07 -13.90
CA VAL A 194 64.52 -27.30 -14.32
C VAL A 194 65.61 -27.35 -13.23
N ARG A 195 65.25 -27.08 -11.96
CA ARG A 195 66.20 -27.19 -10.83
C ARG A 195 66.78 -28.60 -10.68
N ASN A 196 65.97 -29.63 -10.89
CA ASN A 196 66.43 -31.02 -10.85
C ASN A 196 67.40 -31.33 -12.01
N THR A 197 67.14 -30.81 -13.22
CA THR A 197 68.09 -30.93 -14.34
C THR A 197 69.37 -30.14 -14.12
N ASP A 198 69.29 -28.91 -13.58
CA ASP A 198 70.47 -28.10 -13.26
C ASP A 198 71.32 -28.76 -12.17
N ALA A 199 70.69 -29.33 -11.13
CA ALA A 199 71.39 -30.08 -10.09
C ALA A 199 72.02 -31.38 -10.63
N ALA A 200 71.41 -32.03 -11.62
CA ALA A 200 72.01 -33.18 -12.30
C ALA A 200 73.21 -32.78 -13.17
N ILE A 201 73.08 -31.70 -13.95
CA ILE A 201 74.17 -31.10 -14.75
C ILE A 201 75.32 -30.68 -13.83
N GLN A 202 75.04 -30.08 -12.68
CA GLN A 202 76.06 -29.67 -11.72
C GLN A 202 76.77 -30.87 -11.10
N LYS A 203 76.06 -31.94 -10.71
CA LYS A 203 76.69 -33.19 -10.24
C LYS A 203 77.60 -33.81 -11.31
N VAL A 204 77.21 -33.77 -12.59
CA VAL A 204 78.06 -34.24 -13.70
C VAL A 204 79.31 -33.35 -13.86
N LYS A 205 79.17 -32.03 -13.74
CA LYS A 205 80.31 -31.09 -13.76
C LYS A 205 81.24 -31.29 -12.56
N ASP A 206 80.71 -31.46 -11.36
CA ASP A 206 81.48 -31.66 -10.13
C ASP A 206 82.23 -33.00 -10.14
N GLU A 207 81.62 -34.07 -10.67
CA GLU A 207 82.30 -35.35 -10.82
C GLU A 207 83.32 -35.33 -11.98
N ALA A 208 83.03 -34.64 -13.09
CA ALA A 208 84.04 -34.39 -14.13
C ALA A 208 85.24 -33.60 -13.58
N ALA A 209 84.99 -32.57 -12.77
CA ALA A 209 86.03 -31.81 -12.08
C ALA A 209 86.80 -32.67 -11.06
N ARG A 210 86.16 -33.63 -10.38
CA ARG A 210 86.84 -34.61 -9.51
C ARG A 210 87.72 -35.58 -10.31
N VAL A 211 87.24 -36.08 -11.45
CA VAL A 211 88.04 -36.94 -12.35
C VAL A 211 89.24 -36.17 -12.88
N GLU A 212 89.07 -34.91 -13.27
CA GLU A 212 90.16 -34.08 -13.78
C GLU A 212 91.14 -33.68 -12.67
N ASN A 213 90.65 -33.30 -11.48
CA ASN A 213 91.52 -33.05 -10.32
C ASN A 213 92.30 -34.31 -9.90
N LYS A 214 91.72 -35.52 -10.00
CA LYS A 214 92.44 -36.79 -9.79
C LYS A 214 93.51 -37.02 -10.87
N ARG A 215 93.25 -36.67 -12.14
CA ARG A 215 94.25 -36.73 -13.23
C ARG A 215 95.39 -35.75 -13.00
N ILE A 216 95.09 -34.50 -12.64
CA ILE A 216 96.10 -33.47 -12.32
C ILE A 216 96.90 -33.87 -11.09
N ALA A 217 96.27 -34.40 -10.04
CA ALA A 217 96.96 -34.89 -8.85
C ALA A 217 97.87 -36.09 -9.17
N LYS A 218 97.43 -37.03 -10.02
CA LYS A 218 98.26 -38.14 -10.48
C LYS A 218 99.44 -37.66 -11.32
N ALA A 219 99.21 -36.76 -12.28
CA ALA A 219 100.28 -36.17 -13.09
C ALA A 219 101.33 -35.43 -12.23
N LYS A 220 100.89 -34.72 -11.17
CA LYS A 220 101.80 -34.09 -10.20
C LYS A 220 102.56 -35.12 -9.35
N ALA A 221 101.92 -36.21 -8.93
CA ALA A 221 102.59 -37.28 -8.19
C ALA A 221 103.63 -38.01 -9.06
N ASP A 222 103.28 -38.35 -10.31
CA ASP A 222 104.18 -38.95 -11.29
C ASP A 222 105.36 -38.00 -11.61
N GLN A 223 105.12 -36.68 -11.64
CA GLN A 223 106.14 -35.65 -11.83
C GLN A 223 107.05 -35.46 -10.61
N GLU A 224 106.51 -35.46 -9.39
CA GLU A 224 107.30 -35.44 -8.14
C GLU A 224 108.13 -36.72 -7.95
N GLU A 225 107.63 -37.87 -8.39
CA GLU A 225 108.37 -39.13 -8.37
C GLU A 225 109.50 -39.14 -9.42
N ALA A 226 109.25 -38.59 -10.62
CA ALA A 226 110.27 -38.37 -11.64
C ALA A 226 111.36 -37.38 -11.17
N ASP A 227 110.98 -36.28 -10.51
CA ASP A 227 111.93 -35.29 -9.98
C ASP A 227 112.69 -35.80 -8.75
N LYS A 228 112.10 -36.66 -7.91
CA LYS A 228 112.84 -37.41 -6.87
C LYS A 228 113.87 -38.36 -7.50
N LYS A 229 113.51 -39.03 -8.60
CA LYS A 229 114.42 -39.92 -9.33
C LYS A 229 115.59 -39.13 -9.95
N ARG A 230 115.31 -38.01 -10.62
CA ARG A 230 116.32 -37.07 -11.14
C ARG A 230 117.24 -36.55 -10.03
N ARG A 231 116.70 -36.09 -8.89
CA ARG A 231 117.51 -35.64 -7.75
C ARG A 231 118.39 -36.75 -7.16
N SER A 232 117.92 -37.99 -7.15
CA SER A 232 118.74 -39.15 -6.72
C SER A 232 119.87 -39.45 -7.71
N GLU A 233 119.62 -39.31 -9.01
CA GLU A 233 120.63 -39.46 -10.06
C GLU A 233 121.64 -38.30 -10.03
N GLU A 234 121.19 -37.06 -9.83
CA GLU A 234 122.02 -35.87 -9.68
C GLU A 234 122.92 -35.94 -8.44
N LEU A 235 122.42 -36.34 -7.25
CA LEU A 235 123.27 -36.57 -6.08
C LEU A 235 124.36 -37.62 -6.36
N SER A 236 124.00 -38.71 -7.06
CA SER A 236 124.95 -39.77 -7.41
C SER A 236 125.97 -39.38 -8.50
N ARG A 237 125.71 -38.29 -9.24
CA ARG A 237 126.68 -37.65 -10.16
C ARG A 237 127.53 -36.60 -9.44
N PHE A 238 126.96 -35.82 -8.53
CA PHE A 238 127.68 -34.82 -7.73
C PHE A 238 128.78 -35.47 -6.88
N LEU A 239 128.44 -36.55 -6.16
CA LEU A 239 129.39 -37.36 -5.38
C LEU A 239 130.45 -38.11 -6.22
N ARG A 240 130.41 -38.02 -7.55
CA ARG A 240 131.45 -38.54 -8.47
C ARG A 240 132.23 -37.43 -9.18
N ALA A 241 131.78 -36.18 -9.11
CA ALA A 241 132.41 -35.03 -9.76
C ALA A 241 133.31 -34.21 -8.83
N GLU A 242 133.12 -34.30 -7.50
CA GLU A 242 133.80 -33.45 -6.50
C GLU A 242 135.29 -33.80 -6.25
N ASN A 243 135.86 -34.78 -6.96
CA ASN A 243 137.26 -35.21 -6.78
C ASN A 243 138.24 -34.64 -7.85
N ILE A 244 137.77 -33.83 -8.81
CA ILE A 244 138.62 -33.18 -9.83
C ILE A 244 138.12 -31.76 -10.11
N ALA A 245 139.06 -30.82 -10.32
CA ALA A 245 138.86 -29.42 -10.74
C ALA A 245 138.43 -28.42 -9.65
N SER A 246 139.42 -27.98 -8.89
CA SER A 246 139.50 -26.62 -8.37
C SER A 246 139.77 -25.59 -9.50
N THR A 247 139.67 -24.30 -9.15
CA THR A 247 140.16 -23.07 -9.87
C THR A 247 139.25 -22.30 -10.85
N ILE A 248 138.99 -21.01 -10.49
CA ILE A 248 138.79 -19.80 -11.35
C ILE A 248 137.44 -19.68 -12.13
N ALA A 249 136.79 -18.52 -12.36
CA ALA A 249 136.67 -17.21 -11.67
C ALA A 249 135.59 -16.31 -12.35
N THR A 250 135.07 -15.30 -11.63
CA THR A 250 134.69 -13.91 -12.06
C THR A 250 133.63 -13.55 -13.14
N GLU A 251 132.79 -12.56 -12.77
CA GLU A 251 132.07 -11.52 -13.57
C GLU A 251 130.96 -11.97 -14.57
N ASP A 252 129.95 -11.16 -15.00
CA ASP A 252 129.56 -9.73 -14.81
C ASP A 252 127.99 -9.55 -15.01
N VAL A 253 127.40 -8.38 -15.35
CA VAL A 253 126.89 -7.27 -14.49
C VAL A 253 125.77 -6.45 -15.21
N ASP A 254 124.89 -5.74 -14.46
CA ASP A 254 123.89 -4.67 -14.85
C ASP A 254 122.77 -4.98 -15.89
N SER A 255 121.53 -4.42 -15.82
CA SER A 255 121.17 -3.01 -15.58
C SER A 255 119.76 -2.75 -15.00
N ASP A 256 119.59 -1.53 -14.49
CA ASP A 256 118.40 -0.95 -13.83
C ASP A 256 117.30 -0.41 -14.80
N ASP A 257 116.24 0.18 -14.21
CA ASP A 257 115.20 1.09 -14.75
C ASP A 257 113.76 0.60 -15.03
N ALA A 258 112.85 0.84 -14.05
CA ALA A 258 111.38 0.89 -14.30
C ALA A 258 110.53 1.70 -13.29
N VAL A 259 111.10 2.47 -12.34
CA VAL A 259 110.33 3.05 -11.21
C VAL A 259 109.79 4.48 -11.48
N THR A 260 110.18 5.11 -12.60
CA THR A 260 109.87 6.53 -12.91
C THR A 260 108.61 6.77 -13.76
N ALA A 261 107.82 5.74 -14.08
CA ALA A 261 106.60 5.86 -14.90
C ALA A 261 105.31 6.24 -14.12
N PHE A 262 105.30 6.15 -12.78
CA PHE A 262 104.05 6.17 -12.01
C PHE A 262 103.48 7.57 -11.68
N ARG A 263 104.32 8.61 -11.63
CA ARG A 263 103.90 9.96 -11.16
C ARG A 263 103.24 10.82 -12.25
N HIS A 264 103.45 10.55 -13.53
CA HIS A 264 102.95 11.42 -14.61
C HIS A 264 101.53 11.10 -15.09
N ARG A 265 101.00 9.89 -14.84
CA ARG A 265 99.61 9.52 -15.19
C ARG A 265 98.56 10.07 -14.21
N HIS A 266 98.94 10.34 -12.96
CA HIS A 266 97.97 10.66 -11.91
C HIS A 266 97.55 12.14 -11.83
N LEU A 267 98.33 13.05 -12.43
CA LEU A 267 98.05 14.48 -12.51
C LEU A 267 97.14 14.83 -13.69
N VAL A 268 97.41 14.27 -14.88
CA VAL A 268 96.63 14.51 -16.10
C VAL A 268 95.17 14.03 -15.95
N ALA A 269 94.96 12.92 -15.23
CA ALA A 269 93.62 12.40 -14.94
C ALA A 269 92.81 13.26 -13.94
N LYS A 270 93.47 14.01 -13.03
CA LYS A 270 92.76 14.91 -12.10
C LYS A 270 92.30 16.19 -12.82
N GLN A 271 93.18 16.81 -13.60
CA GLN A 271 92.89 18.08 -14.27
C GLN A 271 91.76 17.96 -15.31
N ALA A 272 91.63 16.80 -15.99
CA ALA A 272 90.52 16.52 -16.89
C ALA A 272 89.18 16.27 -16.17
N MET A 273 89.20 15.85 -14.90
CA MET A 273 87.98 15.57 -14.12
C MET A 273 87.42 16.82 -13.41
N GLU A 274 88.29 17.79 -13.10
CA GLU A 274 87.91 19.03 -12.43
C GLU A 274 87.25 20.03 -13.39
N THR A 275 87.74 20.16 -14.63
CA THR A 275 87.12 21.01 -15.65
C THR A 275 85.72 20.53 -16.06
N ALA A 276 85.54 19.20 -16.22
CA ALA A 276 84.22 18.60 -16.47
C ALA A 276 83.24 18.78 -15.31
N ARG A 277 83.72 18.85 -14.07
CA ARG A 277 82.90 19.16 -12.89
C ARG A 277 82.49 20.63 -12.84
N GLN A 278 83.41 21.55 -13.15
CA GLN A 278 83.13 22.99 -13.17
C GLN A 278 82.08 23.35 -14.23
N ALA A 279 82.23 22.86 -15.46
CA ALA A 279 81.26 23.10 -16.54
C ALA A 279 79.85 22.57 -16.21
N ASN A 280 79.74 21.41 -15.54
CA ASN A 280 78.45 20.86 -15.13
C ASN A 280 77.81 21.67 -13.98
N VAL A 281 78.60 22.16 -13.03
CA VAL A 281 78.11 23.05 -11.95
C VAL A 281 77.60 24.37 -12.53
N GLU A 282 78.28 24.96 -13.50
CA GLU A 282 77.85 26.18 -14.19
C GLU A 282 76.56 25.97 -15.00
N HIS A 283 76.47 24.86 -15.76
CA HIS A 283 75.26 24.52 -16.51
C HIS A 283 74.03 24.40 -15.60
N ARG A 284 74.17 23.62 -14.51
CA ARG A 284 73.09 23.43 -13.54
C ARG A 284 72.71 24.72 -12.80
N ARG A 285 73.67 25.60 -12.54
CA ARG A 285 73.42 26.93 -11.95
C ARG A 285 72.65 27.83 -12.90
N LYS A 286 72.97 27.82 -14.19
CA LYS A 286 72.27 28.60 -15.21
C LYS A 286 70.80 28.16 -15.33
N VAL A 287 70.55 26.87 -15.56
CA VAL A 287 69.19 26.31 -15.68
C VAL A 287 68.35 26.57 -14.42
N ASN A 288 68.93 26.42 -13.22
CA ASN A 288 68.22 26.72 -11.97
C ASN A 288 67.87 28.21 -11.82
N ASN A 289 68.67 29.12 -12.37
CA ASN A 289 68.39 30.56 -12.34
C ASN A 289 67.31 30.94 -13.36
N GLU A 290 67.33 30.36 -14.56
CA GLU A 290 66.29 30.57 -15.58
C GLU A 290 64.92 30.11 -15.05
N VAL A 291 64.86 28.92 -14.42
CA VAL A 291 63.64 28.44 -13.73
C VAL A 291 63.21 29.35 -12.57
N LEU A 292 64.14 30.03 -11.89
CA LEU A 292 63.81 31.00 -10.83
C LEU A 292 63.17 32.27 -11.42
N GLU A 293 63.68 32.76 -12.54
CA GLU A 293 63.13 33.92 -13.26
C GLU A 293 61.72 33.62 -13.81
N ASP A 294 61.50 32.43 -14.39
CA ASP A 294 60.17 31.98 -14.84
C ASP A 294 59.15 31.91 -13.68
N LEU A 295 59.55 31.38 -12.53
CA LEU A 295 58.67 31.30 -11.35
C LEU A 295 58.34 32.68 -10.76
N LEU A 296 59.28 33.64 -10.82
CA LEU A 296 59.05 35.03 -10.45
C LEU A 296 58.06 35.71 -11.43
N LEU A 297 58.19 35.45 -12.73
CA LEU A 297 57.26 35.93 -13.78
C LEU A 297 55.83 35.41 -13.59
N VAL A 298 55.67 34.18 -13.08
CA VAL A 298 54.37 33.59 -12.70
C VAL A 298 53.82 34.16 -11.37
N GLY A 299 54.57 35.04 -10.71
CA GLY A 299 54.13 35.76 -9.50
C GLY A 299 54.43 35.05 -8.17
N ILE A 300 55.30 34.04 -8.18
CA ILE A 300 55.72 33.34 -6.95
C ILE A 300 56.84 34.14 -6.30
N LEU A 301 56.73 34.41 -4.99
CA LEU A 301 57.76 35.11 -4.22
C LEU A 301 59.09 34.32 -4.22
N GLU A 302 60.21 35.03 -4.38
CA GLU A 302 61.55 34.47 -4.55
C GLU A 302 61.93 33.43 -3.47
N ILE A 303 61.50 33.66 -2.23
CA ILE A 303 61.73 32.78 -1.08
C ILE A 303 61.09 31.40 -1.30
N ASP A 304 59.88 31.35 -1.86
CA ASP A 304 59.13 30.11 -2.07
C ASP A 304 59.48 29.45 -3.40
N ALA A 305 59.79 30.22 -4.44
CA ALA A 305 60.35 29.70 -5.68
C ALA A 305 61.67 28.93 -5.43
N LYS A 306 62.57 29.46 -4.59
CA LYS A 306 63.80 28.76 -4.16
C LYS A 306 63.52 27.45 -3.40
N LYS A 307 62.48 27.40 -2.54
CA LYS A 307 62.06 26.16 -1.85
C LYS A 307 61.51 25.11 -2.83
N ILE A 308 60.76 25.54 -3.84
CA ILE A 308 60.21 24.67 -4.89
C ILE A 308 61.36 24.06 -5.72
N ILE A 309 62.30 24.89 -6.20
CA ILE A 309 63.50 24.42 -6.93
C ILE A 309 64.31 23.43 -6.07
N ALA A 310 64.57 23.74 -4.80
CA ALA A 310 65.27 22.83 -3.90
C ALA A 310 64.52 21.48 -3.72
N SER A 311 63.19 21.51 -3.65
CA SER A 311 62.35 20.30 -3.53
C SER A 311 62.32 19.46 -4.81
N LEU A 312 62.39 20.10 -5.99
CA LEU A 312 62.53 19.44 -7.30
C LEU A 312 63.92 18.79 -7.45
N VAL A 313 64.99 19.49 -7.08
CA VAL A 313 66.37 18.98 -7.15
C VAL A 313 66.57 17.77 -6.22
N ASN A 314 65.96 17.81 -5.04
CA ASN A 314 66.02 16.71 -4.07
C ASN A 314 65.04 15.56 -4.36
N GLY A 315 64.20 15.67 -5.41
CA GLY A 315 63.26 14.62 -5.80
C GLY A 315 62.05 14.44 -4.87
N ASN A 316 61.76 15.44 -4.02
CA ASN A 316 60.65 15.37 -3.06
C ASN A 316 59.27 15.50 -3.74
N ILE A 317 59.22 16.00 -4.97
CA ILE A 317 58.01 16.12 -5.79
C ILE A 317 57.97 14.93 -6.76
N ARG A 318 57.03 13.99 -6.54
CA ARG A 318 57.08 12.63 -7.11
C ARG A 318 56.91 12.51 -8.63
N HIS A 319 56.53 13.58 -9.33
CA HIS A 319 56.19 13.55 -10.77
C HIS A 319 56.82 14.68 -11.61
N THR A 320 57.71 15.50 -11.04
CA THR A 320 58.31 16.65 -11.74
C THR A 320 59.80 16.73 -11.43
N ARG A 321 60.63 16.99 -12.45
CA ARG A 321 62.09 17.10 -12.31
C ARG A 321 62.65 18.14 -13.27
N ILE A 322 63.69 18.87 -12.85
CA ILE A 322 64.46 19.75 -13.73
C ILE A 322 65.33 18.88 -14.65
N ALA A 323 65.18 19.06 -15.96
CA ALA A 323 66.15 18.56 -16.93
C ALA A 323 67.33 19.54 -16.99
N TYR A 324 68.55 19.00 -16.91
CA TYR A 324 69.81 19.75 -17.01
C TYR A 324 70.55 19.37 -18.28
#